data_AF-A0A162TCY2-F1
#
_entry.id   AF-A0A162TCY2-F1
#
_cell.length_a   1.000
_cell.length_b   1.000
_cell.length_c   1.000
_cell.angle_alpha   90.00
_cell.angle_beta   90.00
_cell.angle_gamma   90.00
#
_symmetry.space_group_name_H-M   'P 1'
#
loop_
_entity.id
_entity.type
_entity.pdbx_description
1 polymer ?
#
loop_
_entity_poly.entity_id
_entity_poly.type
_entity_poly.pdbx_seq_one_letter_code
_entity_poly.pdbx_strand_id
1 'polypeptide(L)'
;MTRPSFHRNSVIFSIAAVGICYLYIDPWRTRRRMIERMWFLLSKRNLKEADLERALVQAPEPPIIADNTQFVELNGHRLRIVHIIHELGSRVPLIVFIHGLGGQVSQWQRQIEYFSQTAHVLAIDLLGCGSSEVASDWDSYATDSLVKDVTDLLLNRYNYPSTVIIAHSYGCSIATFVAASPEIQTSLKALVLISPKENVDEAQKRSQRMIRWIPDWLFEWARTKDRKKGIYSQSVERLLGNESNIELRRQQLRWNLLSRTSVYKRLLFGARFPGKKVYENINAGVLLIGGNEDKITSPKDMFAIRDHLLGLDPLNNSSERLASLEEIRVPEPYVIPDVGHTPMVVRPQLVNAVISEFLIKNCGLDTLSGAWQVLHKTKGENKWDLKNYEKWARTANITTEPIGISLFRAMKVMRQTDTNHCPSAFLARYPEIGFIIDISNDTPPYRSSDFDHSRIKYLKLKTVSKIPPTREDVAKFIELTSSCWEERPDAQVAVHCHYGFNRTGFFICCYMIEKLGVSVPDAIEAFAAARPPGIRHAHFVDELYLRYSLLHRT
;
A
#
# COMPACT_ATOMS: atom_id res chain seq x y z
N MET A 1 60.80 -60.90 -10.53
CA MET A 1 60.02 -60.84 -9.28
C MET A 1 60.84 -60.12 -8.24
N THR A 2 60.45 -58.91 -7.83
CA THR A 2 60.63 -58.28 -6.48
C THR A 2 60.23 -56.80 -6.52
N ARG A 3 59.55 -56.34 -5.45
CA ARG A 3 59.18 -54.94 -5.11
C ARG A 3 60.40 -54.09 -4.67
N PRO A 4 60.28 -52.75 -4.61
CA PRO A 4 60.01 -52.02 -3.33
C PRO A 4 59.06 -50.79 -3.53
N SER A 5 58.04 -50.51 -2.71
CA SER A 5 57.93 -49.78 -1.42
C SER A 5 58.48 -48.34 -1.35
N PHE A 6 57.60 -47.39 -0.94
CA PHE A 6 57.70 -45.95 -0.57
C PHE A 6 56.80 -45.09 -1.49
N HIS A 7 55.90 -44.17 -1.09
CA HIS A 7 55.62 -43.36 0.11
C HIS A 7 54.11 -43.01 0.13
N ARG A 8 53.44 -42.99 1.30
CA ARG A 8 52.16 -42.24 1.47
C ARG A 8 51.70 -42.06 2.93
N ASN A 9 52.57 -41.61 3.84
CA ASN A 9 52.20 -41.41 5.26
C ASN A 9 52.35 -39.97 5.81
N SER A 10 52.49 -38.93 4.99
CA SER A 10 52.63 -37.54 5.49
C SER A 10 51.45 -36.59 5.17
N VAL A 11 50.39 -37.03 4.48
CA VAL A 11 49.26 -36.14 4.11
C VAL A 11 48.00 -36.36 4.97
N ILE A 12 47.91 -37.46 5.72
CA ILE A 12 46.71 -37.79 6.50
C ILE A 12 46.70 -37.10 7.87
N PHE A 13 47.86 -36.74 8.43
CA PHE A 13 47.92 -36.09 9.75
C PHE A 13 47.65 -34.57 9.73
N SER A 14 47.80 -33.89 8.59
CA SER A 14 47.51 -32.44 8.49
C SER A 14 46.04 -32.11 8.20
N ILE A 15 45.25 -33.05 7.68
CA ILE A 15 43.81 -32.83 7.40
C ILE A 15 42.96 -33.11 8.65
N ALA A 16 43.38 -34.02 9.52
CA ALA A 16 42.70 -34.30 10.79
C ALA A 16 42.81 -33.14 11.80
N ALA A 17 43.94 -32.43 11.83
CA ALA A 17 44.13 -31.29 12.73
C ALA A 17 43.28 -30.06 12.33
N VAL A 18 43.10 -29.80 11.03
CA VAL A 18 42.27 -28.68 10.54
C VAL A 18 40.76 -28.99 10.70
N GLY A 19 40.36 -30.25 10.53
CA GLY A 19 38.96 -30.68 10.73
C GLY A 19 38.50 -30.64 12.19
N ILE A 20 39.39 -30.96 13.13
CA ILE A 20 39.09 -30.92 14.57
C ILE A 20 39.06 -29.47 15.08
N CYS A 21 39.89 -28.57 14.56
CA CYS A 21 39.81 -27.14 14.88
C CYS A 21 38.54 -26.46 14.35
N TYR A 22 37.99 -26.89 13.20
CA TYR A 22 36.74 -26.30 12.67
C TYR A 22 35.47 -26.76 13.42
N LEU A 23 35.50 -27.96 14.03
CA LEU A 23 34.41 -28.46 14.88
C LEU A 23 34.35 -27.75 16.24
N TYR A 24 35.43 -27.09 16.65
CA TYR A 24 35.52 -26.37 17.92
C TYR A 24 35.07 -24.91 17.85
N ILE A 25 34.76 -24.38 16.66
CA ILE A 25 34.40 -22.96 16.50
C ILE A 25 32.89 -22.72 16.68
N ASP A 26 32.02 -23.72 16.43
CA ASP A 26 30.60 -23.66 16.82
C ASP A 26 29.91 -25.05 16.68
N PRO A 27 29.86 -25.87 17.74
CA PRO A 27 29.21 -27.18 17.72
C PRO A 27 27.72 -27.13 17.34
N TRP A 28 27.06 -26.01 17.64
CA TRP A 28 25.63 -25.81 17.39
C TRP A 28 25.34 -25.57 15.92
N ARG A 29 26.16 -24.76 15.24
CA ARG A 29 26.03 -24.50 13.79
C ARG A 29 26.24 -25.76 12.95
N THR A 30 27.18 -26.61 13.39
CA THR A 30 27.55 -27.82 12.65
C THR A 30 26.51 -28.94 12.86
N ARG A 31 26.01 -29.13 14.09
CA ARG A 31 24.86 -30.00 14.37
C ARG A 31 23.62 -29.56 13.61
N ARG A 32 23.33 -28.26 13.57
CA ARG A 32 22.17 -27.72 12.84
C ARG A 32 22.24 -28.03 11.35
N ARG A 33 23.39 -27.84 10.70
CA ARG A 33 23.59 -28.21 9.28
C ARG A 33 23.47 -29.71 9.01
N MET A 34 23.95 -30.55 9.93
CA MET A 34 23.87 -32.01 9.78
C MET A 34 22.42 -32.50 9.95
N ILE A 35 21.69 -31.93 10.92
CA ILE A 35 20.27 -32.15 11.14
C ILE A 35 19.46 -31.67 9.92
N GLU A 36 19.69 -30.46 9.41
CA GLU A 36 19.07 -29.93 8.19
C GLU A 36 19.30 -30.83 6.97
N ARG A 37 20.52 -31.36 6.78
CA ARG A 37 20.85 -32.30 5.69
C ARG A 37 20.17 -33.67 5.85
N MET A 38 20.12 -34.20 7.08
CA MET A 38 19.44 -35.46 7.37
C MET A 38 17.93 -35.32 7.15
N TRP A 39 17.34 -34.18 7.53
CA TRP A 39 15.91 -33.90 7.31
C TRP A 39 15.58 -33.65 5.84
N PHE A 40 16.47 -33.03 5.07
CA PHE A 40 16.34 -32.92 3.61
C PHE A 40 16.17 -34.31 2.97
N LEU A 41 16.98 -35.28 3.39
CA LEU A 41 16.90 -36.67 2.94
C LEU A 41 15.61 -37.37 3.42
N LEU A 42 15.21 -37.17 4.67
CA LEU A 42 14.00 -37.79 5.25
C LEU A 42 12.68 -37.20 4.71
N SER A 43 12.67 -35.95 4.28
CA SER A 43 11.48 -35.27 3.73
C SER A 43 11.30 -35.44 2.21
N LYS A 44 12.22 -36.16 1.52
CA LYS A 44 12.26 -36.34 0.06
C LYS A 44 12.05 -35.02 -0.70
N ARG A 45 12.75 -33.95 -0.29
CA ARG A 45 12.61 -32.64 -0.94
C ARG A 45 13.40 -32.58 -2.25
N ASN A 46 12.83 -31.88 -3.22
CA ASN A 46 13.47 -31.66 -4.51
C ASN A 46 14.63 -30.67 -4.36
N LEU A 47 15.81 -30.97 -4.90
CA LEU A 47 16.98 -30.08 -4.86
C LEU A 47 16.66 -28.68 -5.43
N LYS A 48 15.84 -28.62 -6.49
CA LYS A 48 15.38 -27.36 -7.09
C LYS A 48 14.57 -26.50 -6.13
N GLU A 49 13.76 -27.12 -5.26
CA GLU A 49 13.03 -26.39 -4.22
C GLU A 49 14.01 -25.80 -3.20
N ALA A 50 14.99 -26.58 -2.74
CA ALA A 50 15.97 -26.11 -1.77
C ALA A 50 16.84 -24.96 -2.31
N ASP A 51 17.22 -25.00 -3.59
CA ASP A 51 17.95 -23.91 -4.24
C ASP A 51 17.11 -22.64 -4.32
N LEU A 52 15.83 -22.77 -4.69
CA LEU A 52 14.89 -21.65 -4.69
C LEU A 52 14.72 -21.05 -3.29
N GLU A 53 14.51 -21.88 -2.27
CA GLU A 53 14.36 -21.39 -0.88
C GLU A 53 15.60 -20.65 -0.39
N ARG A 54 16.80 -21.16 -0.69
CA ARG A 54 18.06 -20.48 -0.35
C ARG A 54 18.15 -19.12 -1.05
N ALA A 55 17.82 -19.05 -2.34
CA ALA A 55 17.80 -17.80 -3.08
C ALA A 55 16.79 -16.79 -2.52
N LEU A 56 15.58 -17.25 -2.15
CA LEU A 56 14.53 -16.41 -1.58
C LEU A 56 14.93 -15.81 -0.23
N VAL A 57 15.56 -16.59 0.66
CA VAL A 57 16.02 -16.11 1.97
C VAL A 57 17.16 -15.09 1.83
N GLN A 58 18.00 -15.23 0.81
CA GLN A 58 19.13 -14.33 0.54
C GLN A 58 18.76 -13.08 -0.25
N ALA A 59 17.56 -13.03 -0.83
CA ALA A 59 17.12 -11.89 -1.62
C ALA A 59 17.11 -10.61 -0.74
N PRO A 60 17.52 -9.45 -1.28
CA PRO A 60 17.47 -8.20 -0.53
C PRO A 60 16.04 -7.83 -0.16
N GLU A 61 15.89 -7.03 0.89
CA GLU A 61 14.61 -6.37 1.18
C GLU A 61 14.36 -5.23 0.19
N PRO A 62 13.09 -4.86 -0.07
CA PRO A 62 12.76 -3.71 -0.90
C PRO A 62 13.44 -2.42 -0.39
N PRO A 63 13.95 -1.54 -1.29
CA PRO A 63 14.67 -0.32 -0.88
C PRO A 63 13.87 0.56 0.08
N ILE A 64 12.57 0.74 -0.15
CA ILE A 64 11.71 1.55 0.73
C ILE A 64 11.70 1.06 2.19
N ILE A 65 11.89 -0.24 2.42
CA ILE A 65 12.00 -0.82 3.77
C ILE A 65 13.43 -0.70 4.28
N ALA A 66 14.41 -1.11 3.46
CA ALA A 66 15.83 -1.11 3.85
C ALA A 66 16.32 0.31 4.21
N ASP A 67 15.98 1.30 3.38
CA ASP A 67 16.44 2.69 3.52
C ASP A 67 15.80 3.43 4.70
N ASN A 68 14.64 2.94 5.18
CA ASN A 68 13.88 3.55 6.27
C ASN A 68 13.83 2.68 7.54
N THR A 69 14.65 1.64 7.61
CA THR A 69 14.76 0.76 8.77
C THR A 69 15.49 1.46 9.92
N GLN A 70 14.92 1.39 11.11
CA GLN A 70 15.53 1.84 12.37
C GLN A 70 15.34 0.76 13.44
N PHE A 71 16.12 0.86 14.52
CA PHE A 71 15.97 0.00 15.69
C PHE A 71 15.69 0.86 16.93
N VAL A 72 14.78 0.38 17.77
CA VAL A 72 14.39 1.03 19.02
C VAL A 72 14.51 0.06 20.18
N GLU A 73 15.00 0.56 21.31
CA GLU A 73 15.03 -0.19 22.57
C GLU A 73 13.73 0.08 23.32
N LEU A 74 12.94 -0.97 23.57
CA LEU A 74 11.66 -0.90 24.29
C LEU A 74 11.53 -2.09 25.22
N ASN A 75 11.16 -1.82 26.47
CA ASN A 75 10.92 -2.86 27.48
C ASN A 75 12.06 -3.90 27.61
N GLY A 76 13.31 -3.47 27.38
CA GLY A 76 14.48 -4.35 27.45
C GLY A 76 14.74 -5.16 26.18
N HIS A 77 14.07 -4.83 25.07
CA HIS A 77 14.21 -5.49 23.78
C HIS A 77 14.48 -4.53 22.64
N ARG A 78 15.30 -4.96 21.68
CA ARG A 78 15.61 -4.22 20.46
C ARG A 78 14.66 -4.60 19.33
N LEU A 79 13.72 -3.71 19.02
CA LEU A 79 12.72 -3.91 17.96
C LEU A 79 13.11 -3.18 16.68
N ARG A 80 12.90 -3.83 15.52
CA ARG A 80 12.98 -3.18 14.22
C ARG A 80 11.68 -2.44 13.93
N ILE A 81 11.84 -1.20 13.47
CA ILE A 81 10.75 -0.39 12.90
C ILE A 81 11.15 0.10 11.51
N VAL A 82 10.16 0.35 10.66
CA VAL A 82 10.29 1.10 9.41
C VAL A 82 9.52 2.40 9.60
N HIS A 83 10.21 3.53 9.59
CA HIS A 83 9.59 4.82 9.90
C HIS A 83 9.87 5.83 8.79
N ILE A 84 8.81 6.29 8.13
CA ILE A 84 8.86 7.28 7.06
C ILE A 84 8.15 8.55 7.52
N ILE A 85 8.90 9.64 7.57
CA ILE A 85 8.40 10.95 7.98
C ILE A 85 7.85 11.67 6.75
N HIS A 86 6.56 12.02 6.78
CA HIS A 86 5.94 12.81 5.73
C HIS A 86 6.35 14.29 5.84
N GLU A 87 6.52 14.96 4.69
CA GLU A 87 7.01 16.35 4.62
C GLU A 87 6.08 17.38 5.28
N LEU A 88 4.79 17.06 5.40
CA LEU A 88 3.80 17.92 6.07
C LEU A 88 3.79 17.78 7.60
N GLY A 89 4.63 16.92 8.16
CA GLY A 89 4.79 16.75 9.62
C GLY A 89 3.47 16.42 10.33
N SER A 90 3.31 16.95 11.54
CA SER A 90 2.16 16.77 12.44
C SER A 90 0.78 17.07 11.84
N ARG A 91 0.70 17.66 10.64
CA ARG A 91 -0.55 17.97 9.93
C ARG A 91 -1.22 16.74 9.31
N VAL A 92 -0.48 15.67 9.04
CA VAL A 92 -1.03 14.42 8.49
C VAL A 92 -0.99 13.33 9.56
N PRO A 93 -1.87 12.32 9.54
CA PRO A 93 -1.89 11.29 10.59
C PRO A 93 -0.64 10.40 10.55
N LEU A 94 -0.41 9.70 11.66
CA LEU A 94 0.51 8.57 11.77
C LEU A 94 -0.24 7.27 11.51
N ILE A 95 0.16 6.52 10.49
CA ILE A 95 -0.37 5.20 10.18
C ILE A 95 0.61 4.13 10.67
N VAL A 96 0.12 3.27 11.57
CA VAL A 96 0.90 2.23 12.26
C VAL A 96 0.50 0.85 11.72
N PHE A 97 1.45 0.11 11.16
CA PHE A 97 1.26 -1.24 10.64
C PHE A 97 1.72 -2.32 11.61
N ILE A 98 0.82 -3.24 11.97
CA ILE A 98 1.08 -4.35 12.90
C ILE A 98 0.81 -5.68 12.18
N HIS A 99 1.86 -6.46 11.94
CA HIS A 99 1.74 -7.75 11.25
C HIS A 99 1.20 -8.87 12.17
N GLY A 100 0.78 -9.98 11.56
CA GLY A 100 0.27 -11.16 12.26
C GLY A 100 1.32 -12.17 12.72
N LEU A 101 0.84 -13.34 13.14
CA LEU A 101 1.66 -14.44 13.64
C LEU A 101 2.65 -14.92 12.57
N GLY A 102 3.95 -14.86 12.88
CA GLY A 102 5.02 -15.23 11.95
C GLY A 102 5.19 -14.26 10.77
N GLY A 103 4.57 -13.08 10.83
CA GLY A 103 4.69 -12.02 9.85
C GLY A 103 5.95 -11.16 10.02
N GLN A 104 6.03 -10.11 9.20
CA GLN A 104 7.12 -9.13 9.21
C GLN A 104 6.73 -7.87 8.41
N VAL A 105 7.42 -6.75 8.65
CA VAL A 105 7.16 -5.45 8.02
C VAL A 105 7.11 -5.49 6.48
N SER A 106 7.85 -6.40 5.84
CA SER A 106 7.86 -6.49 4.37
C SER A 106 6.54 -6.92 3.75
N GLN A 107 5.63 -7.52 4.53
CA GLN A 107 4.27 -7.81 4.06
C GLN A 107 3.48 -6.54 3.78
N TRP A 108 3.87 -5.43 4.40
CA TRP A 108 3.26 -4.11 4.23
C TRP A 108 3.89 -3.29 3.11
N GLN A 109 4.82 -3.83 2.31
CA GLN A 109 5.55 -3.05 1.30
C GLN A 109 4.63 -2.15 0.46
N ARG A 110 3.56 -2.73 -0.11
CA ARG A 110 2.62 -2.00 -0.98
C ARG A 110 1.77 -0.98 -0.22
N GLN A 111 1.51 -1.22 1.07
CA GLN A 111 0.81 -0.27 1.93
C GLN A 111 1.74 0.89 2.30
N ILE A 112 3.00 0.60 2.67
CA ILE A 112 4.02 1.61 2.99
C ILE A 112 4.25 2.52 1.77
N GLU A 113 4.44 1.94 0.58
CA GLU A 113 4.60 2.69 -0.68
C GLU A 113 3.42 3.64 -0.96
N TYR A 114 2.20 3.20 -0.66
CA TYR A 114 0.98 3.97 -0.90
C TYR A 114 0.79 5.08 0.15
N PHE A 115 0.78 4.72 1.45
CA PHE A 115 0.45 5.62 2.54
C PHE A 115 1.57 6.61 2.88
N SER A 116 2.84 6.30 2.57
CA SER A 116 3.95 7.25 2.76
C SER A 116 3.84 8.50 1.88
N GLN A 117 2.98 8.48 0.86
CA GLN A 117 2.71 9.65 0.02
C GLN A 117 1.79 10.69 0.68
N THR A 118 1.04 10.28 1.71
CA THR A 118 -0.02 11.09 2.32
C THR A 118 -0.03 11.09 3.86
N ALA A 119 0.75 10.23 4.51
CA ALA A 119 0.79 10.07 5.96
C ALA A 119 2.22 9.80 6.46
N HIS A 120 2.43 10.03 7.76
CA HIS A 120 3.56 9.41 8.45
C HIS A 120 3.32 7.91 8.54
N VAL A 121 4.34 7.11 8.27
CA VAL A 121 4.22 5.64 8.28
C VAL A 121 5.17 5.05 9.29
N LEU A 122 4.63 4.19 10.15
CA LEU A 122 5.37 3.36 11.09
C LEU A 122 4.96 1.90 10.88
N ALA A 123 5.89 1.02 10.52
CA ALA A 123 5.66 -0.42 10.53
C ALA A 123 6.59 -1.10 11.54
N ILE A 124 6.09 -2.07 12.29
CA ILE A 124 6.81 -2.68 13.41
C ILE A 124 7.02 -4.16 13.10
N ASP A 125 8.24 -4.66 13.29
CA ASP A 125 8.45 -6.09 13.48
C ASP A 125 8.24 -6.40 14.97
N LEU A 126 7.22 -7.20 15.28
CA LEU A 126 7.00 -7.69 16.65
C LEU A 126 8.21 -8.48 17.14
N LEU A 127 8.36 -8.61 18.47
CA LEU A 127 9.47 -9.35 19.07
C LEU A 127 9.65 -10.73 18.42
N GLY A 128 10.89 -11.08 18.10
CA GLY A 128 11.30 -12.32 17.42
C GLY A 128 10.92 -12.44 15.94
N CYS A 129 10.12 -11.52 15.40
CA CYS A 129 9.72 -11.48 14.00
C CYS A 129 10.68 -10.62 13.17
N GLY A 130 10.73 -10.90 11.86
CA GLY A 130 11.65 -10.24 10.93
C GLY A 130 13.07 -10.07 11.49
N SER A 131 13.49 -8.81 11.64
CA SER A 131 14.83 -8.45 12.16
C SER A 131 14.81 -7.92 13.60
N SER A 132 13.68 -7.97 14.29
CA SER A 132 13.63 -7.68 15.75
C SER A 132 14.38 -8.75 16.55
N GLU A 133 14.82 -8.37 17.74
CA GLU A 133 15.50 -9.25 18.69
C GLU A 133 14.68 -10.52 18.98
N VAL A 134 15.37 -11.63 19.22
CA VAL A 134 14.76 -12.89 19.64
C VAL A 134 15.05 -13.10 21.13
N ALA A 135 14.06 -12.84 21.99
CA ALA A 135 14.12 -13.18 23.40
C ALA A 135 14.09 -14.71 23.61
N SER A 136 14.64 -15.20 24.73
CA SER A 136 14.70 -16.65 25.02
C SER A 136 13.51 -17.17 25.82
N ASP A 137 12.87 -16.32 26.62
CA ASP A 137 11.73 -16.68 27.45
C ASP A 137 10.42 -16.70 26.64
N TRP A 138 9.34 -17.13 27.29
CA TRP A 138 8.01 -17.24 26.65
C TRP A 138 7.11 -16.04 26.98
N ASP A 139 7.35 -15.37 28.10
CA ASP A 139 6.46 -14.35 28.64
C ASP A 139 6.59 -13.03 27.86
N SER A 140 7.77 -12.72 27.33
CA SER A 140 7.97 -11.62 26.38
C SER A 140 7.17 -11.78 25.08
N TYR A 141 6.71 -12.98 24.75
CA TYR A 141 5.85 -13.25 23.59
C TYR A 141 4.37 -13.36 23.93
N ALA A 142 4.00 -13.16 25.20
CA ALA A 142 2.60 -13.06 25.60
C ALA A 142 1.95 -11.83 24.98
N THR A 143 0.66 -11.93 24.64
CA THR A 143 -0.10 -10.82 24.03
C THR A 143 0.05 -9.52 24.82
N ASP A 144 0.02 -9.60 26.15
CA ASP A 144 0.09 -8.42 27.02
C ASP A 144 1.45 -7.72 26.94
N SER A 145 2.55 -8.48 26.81
CA SER A 145 3.90 -7.95 26.60
C SER A 145 4.01 -7.26 25.23
N LEU A 146 3.48 -7.88 24.17
CA LEU A 146 3.48 -7.28 22.82
C LEU A 146 2.60 -6.03 22.74
N VAL A 147 1.44 -6.04 23.42
CA VAL A 147 0.57 -4.87 23.56
C VAL A 147 1.31 -3.75 24.29
N LYS A 148 2.03 -4.07 25.39
CA LYS A 148 2.83 -3.09 26.12
C LYS A 148 3.92 -2.48 25.22
N ASP A 149 4.63 -3.27 24.43
CA ASP A 149 5.65 -2.78 23.50
C ASP A 149 5.06 -1.79 22.48
N VAL A 150 3.92 -2.12 21.88
CA VAL A 150 3.26 -1.24 20.91
C VAL A 150 2.72 0.01 21.60
N THR A 151 2.03 -0.12 22.73
CA THR A 151 1.48 1.03 23.47
C THR A 151 2.58 1.98 23.93
N ASP A 152 3.68 1.49 24.50
CA ASP A 152 4.80 2.31 24.92
C ASP A 152 5.51 2.98 23.73
N LEU A 153 5.62 2.30 22.58
CA LEU A 153 6.14 2.90 21.37
C LEU A 153 5.29 4.10 20.93
N LEU A 154 3.96 3.94 20.94
CA LEU A 154 3.02 4.98 20.52
C LEU A 154 2.95 6.14 21.50
N LEU A 155 2.91 5.87 22.82
CA LEU A 155 2.79 6.92 23.84
C LEU A 155 4.11 7.62 24.15
N ASN A 156 5.21 6.89 24.30
CA ASN A 156 6.44 7.45 24.83
C ASN A 156 7.37 7.99 23.75
N ARG A 157 7.34 7.41 22.54
CA ARG A 157 8.23 7.81 21.44
C ARG A 157 7.55 8.74 20.44
N TYR A 158 6.34 8.40 20.01
CA TYR A 158 5.67 9.14 18.93
C TYR A 158 4.64 10.16 19.44
N ASN A 159 3.89 9.80 20.47
CA ASN A 159 2.82 10.60 21.11
C ASN A 159 2.00 11.42 20.09
N TYR A 160 1.55 10.76 19.03
CA TYR A 160 1.07 11.44 17.84
C TYR A 160 -0.44 11.73 17.95
N PRO A 161 -0.92 12.97 17.73
CA PRO A 161 -2.30 13.37 18.07
C PRO A 161 -3.38 12.77 17.15
N SER A 162 -2.97 12.25 16.00
CA SER A 162 -3.87 11.63 15.02
C SER A 162 -3.25 10.32 14.53
N THR A 163 -3.59 9.24 15.22
CA THR A 163 -3.02 7.91 14.99
C THR A 163 -4.06 6.99 14.35
N VAL A 164 -3.63 6.21 13.37
CA VAL A 164 -4.40 5.16 12.71
C VAL A 164 -3.63 3.86 12.86
N ILE A 165 -4.29 2.80 13.32
CA ILE A 165 -3.66 1.48 13.44
C ILE A 165 -4.25 0.56 12.37
N ILE A 166 -3.39 -0.02 11.54
CA ILE A 166 -3.74 -1.01 10.52
C ILE A 166 -3.04 -2.32 10.87
N ALA A 167 -3.83 -3.37 11.06
CA ALA A 167 -3.31 -4.63 11.55
C ALA A 167 -3.79 -5.82 10.72
N HIS A 168 -3.02 -6.91 10.74
CA HIS A 168 -3.34 -8.13 10.02
C HIS A 168 -3.34 -9.36 10.93
N SER A 169 -4.33 -10.24 10.77
CA SER A 169 -4.39 -11.55 11.42
C SER A 169 -4.29 -11.42 12.94
N TYR A 170 -3.38 -12.14 13.59
CA TYR A 170 -3.14 -12.01 15.03
C TYR A 170 -2.71 -10.59 15.47
N GLY A 171 -2.12 -9.80 14.57
CA GLY A 171 -1.83 -8.40 14.81
C GLY A 171 -3.10 -7.58 15.08
N CYS A 172 -4.25 -8.00 14.53
CA CYS A 172 -5.54 -7.40 14.85
C CYS A 172 -5.88 -7.54 16.33
N SER A 173 -5.59 -8.68 16.95
CA SER A 173 -5.82 -8.88 18.39
C SER A 173 -4.98 -7.91 19.23
N ILE A 174 -3.69 -7.77 18.89
CA ILE A 174 -2.78 -6.82 19.55
C ILE A 174 -3.30 -5.39 19.36
N ALA A 175 -3.63 -5.01 18.12
CA ALA A 175 -4.14 -3.68 17.78
C ALA A 175 -5.45 -3.33 18.51
N THR A 176 -6.37 -4.30 18.66
CA THR A 176 -7.62 -4.11 19.41
C THR A 176 -7.36 -3.87 20.90
N PHE A 177 -6.43 -4.61 21.52
CA PHE A 177 -6.06 -4.35 22.93
C PHE A 177 -5.39 -2.99 23.11
N VAL A 178 -4.51 -2.60 22.18
CA VAL A 178 -3.89 -1.25 22.16
C VAL A 178 -4.97 -0.18 21.99
N ALA A 179 -5.90 -0.37 21.05
CA ALA A 179 -6.98 0.59 20.76
C ALA A 179 -7.97 0.74 21.91
N ALA A 180 -8.17 -0.30 22.73
CA ALA A 180 -9.03 -0.25 23.90
C ALA A 180 -8.40 0.46 25.10
N SER A 181 -7.08 0.70 25.11
CA SER A 181 -6.40 1.42 26.21
C SER A 181 -6.88 2.89 26.27
N PRO A 182 -7.31 3.39 27.45
CA PRO A 182 -7.81 4.76 27.60
C PRO A 182 -6.84 5.83 27.10
N GLU A 183 -5.54 5.62 27.28
CA GLU A 183 -4.49 6.53 26.88
C GLU A 183 -4.42 6.68 25.35
N ILE A 184 -4.50 5.56 24.63
CA ILE A 184 -4.44 5.53 23.16
C ILE A 184 -5.71 6.12 22.54
N GLN A 185 -6.88 5.86 23.13
CA GLN A 185 -8.17 6.30 22.58
C GLN A 185 -8.26 7.80 22.34
N THR A 186 -7.55 8.61 23.13
CA THR A 186 -7.53 10.08 22.96
C THR A 186 -6.92 10.51 21.62
N SER A 187 -5.99 9.72 21.08
CA SER A 187 -5.22 10.02 19.86
C SER A 187 -5.61 9.14 18.66
N LEU A 188 -6.29 8.01 18.91
CA LEU A 188 -6.70 7.06 17.89
C LEU A 188 -7.88 7.60 17.08
N LYS A 189 -7.71 7.72 15.76
CA LYS A 189 -8.76 8.16 14.83
C LYS A 189 -9.44 6.99 14.12
N ALA A 190 -8.69 5.92 13.86
CA ALA A 190 -9.22 4.77 13.16
C ALA A 190 -8.44 3.48 13.49
N LEU A 191 -9.16 2.36 13.43
CA LEU A 191 -8.62 1.01 13.53
C LEU A 191 -9.03 0.22 12.29
N VAL A 192 -8.07 -0.37 11.59
CA VAL A 192 -8.32 -1.23 10.43
C VAL A 192 -7.83 -2.63 10.75
N LEU A 193 -8.74 -3.60 10.69
CA LEU A 193 -8.48 -4.99 11.02
C LEU A 193 -8.63 -5.86 9.76
N ILE A 194 -7.51 -6.41 9.30
CA ILE A 194 -7.44 -7.23 8.09
C ILE A 194 -7.34 -8.71 8.47
N SER A 195 -8.31 -9.52 8.02
CA SER A 195 -8.45 -10.94 8.39
C SER A 195 -8.40 -11.16 9.91
N PRO A 196 -9.21 -10.46 10.72
CA PRO A 196 -9.20 -10.63 12.17
C PRO A 196 -9.87 -11.95 12.60
N LYS A 197 -9.48 -12.46 13.78
CA LYS A 197 -10.12 -13.59 14.44
C LYS A 197 -10.92 -13.09 15.64
N GLU A 198 -12.18 -13.50 15.76
CA GLU A 198 -13.06 -13.11 16.87
C GLU A 198 -12.73 -13.91 18.12
N ASN A 199 -12.81 -15.24 18.04
CA ASN A 199 -12.54 -16.13 19.15
C ASN A 199 -11.76 -17.38 18.71
N VAL A 200 -11.32 -18.16 19.70
CA VAL A 200 -10.77 -19.50 19.48
C VAL A 200 -11.58 -20.51 20.28
N ASP A 201 -11.89 -21.65 19.68
CA ASP A 201 -12.65 -22.71 20.33
C ASP A 201 -11.81 -23.46 21.39
N GLU A 202 -12.45 -24.26 22.24
CA GLU A 202 -11.75 -24.98 23.32
C GLU A 202 -10.73 -26.01 22.79
N ALA A 203 -10.96 -26.59 21.61
CA ALA A 203 -10.01 -27.53 21.00
C ALA A 203 -8.74 -26.79 20.51
N GLN A 204 -8.90 -25.59 19.95
CA GLN A 204 -7.83 -24.68 19.55
C GLN A 204 -7.06 -24.19 20.77
N LYS A 205 -7.74 -23.78 21.85
CA LYS A 205 -7.08 -23.39 23.11
C LYS A 205 -6.26 -24.54 23.70
N ARG A 206 -6.81 -25.76 23.69
CA ARG A 206 -6.08 -26.96 24.13
C ARG A 206 -4.84 -27.19 23.26
N SER A 207 -4.99 -27.09 21.95
CA SER A 207 -3.88 -27.23 20.99
C SER A 207 -2.79 -26.16 21.18
N GLN A 208 -3.18 -24.90 21.44
CA GLN A 208 -2.27 -23.81 21.76
C GLN A 208 -1.47 -24.10 23.04
N ARG A 209 -2.12 -24.56 24.11
CA ARG A 209 -1.41 -24.93 25.36
C ARG A 209 -0.43 -26.08 25.16
N MET A 210 -0.79 -27.05 24.32
CA MET A 210 0.07 -28.20 24.04
C MET A 210 1.32 -27.84 23.23
N ILE A 211 1.31 -26.74 22.45
CA ILE A 211 2.43 -26.38 21.56
C ILE A 211 3.74 -26.16 22.31
N ARG A 212 3.68 -25.70 23.56
CA ARG A 212 4.85 -25.51 24.43
C ARG A 212 5.65 -26.79 24.61
N TRP A 213 4.95 -27.93 24.71
CA TRP A 213 5.52 -29.24 24.99
C TRP A 213 6.02 -29.99 23.75
N ILE A 214 5.64 -29.54 22.55
CA ILE A 214 6.10 -30.12 21.30
C ILE A 214 7.57 -29.69 21.08
N PRO A 215 8.55 -30.60 20.95
CA PRO A 215 9.93 -30.20 20.67
C PRO A 215 10.07 -29.38 19.38
N ASP A 216 10.94 -28.37 19.38
CA ASP A 216 11.13 -27.47 18.23
C ASP A 216 11.45 -28.23 16.93
N TRP A 217 12.27 -29.28 17.01
CA TRP A 217 12.63 -30.09 15.84
C TRP A 217 11.42 -30.81 15.23
N LEU A 218 10.46 -31.25 16.05
CA LEU A 218 9.27 -31.95 15.59
C LEU A 218 8.30 -30.98 14.93
N PHE A 219 8.16 -29.77 15.50
CA PHE A 219 7.35 -28.71 14.91
C PHE A 219 7.95 -28.17 13.61
N GLU A 220 9.29 -28.01 13.55
CA GLU A 220 9.99 -27.62 12.34
C GLU A 220 9.85 -28.68 11.23
N TRP A 221 9.87 -29.96 11.58
CA TRP A 221 9.58 -31.03 10.63
C TRP A 221 8.16 -30.90 10.05
N ALA A 222 7.15 -30.64 10.89
CA ALA A 222 5.78 -30.43 10.45
C ALA A 222 5.66 -29.21 9.52
N ARG A 223 6.29 -28.07 9.87
CA ARG A 223 6.34 -26.87 9.03
C ARG A 223 7.07 -27.11 7.70
N THR A 224 8.16 -27.88 7.72
CA THR A 224 8.89 -28.27 6.51
C THR A 224 8.03 -29.13 5.59
N LYS A 225 7.24 -30.06 6.15
CA LYS A 225 6.28 -30.87 5.41
C LYS A 225 5.15 -30.01 4.81
N ASP A 226 4.66 -29.02 5.56
CA ASP A 226 3.61 -28.07 5.12
C ASP A 226 4.08 -27.17 3.95
N ARG A 227 5.40 -26.96 3.83
CA ARG A 227 6.06 -26.26 2.71
C ARG A 227 6.40 -27.16 1.50
N LYS A 228 6.04 -28.45 1.53
CA LYS A 228 6.26 -29.36 0.39
C LYS A 228 5.54 -28.84 -0.86
N LYS A 229 6.18 -28.94 -2.03
CA LYS A 229 5.80 -28.28 -3.31
C LYS A 229 6.16 -26.79 -3.40
N GLY A 230 6.93 -26.26 -2.44
CA GLY A 230 7.48 -24.90 -2.47
C GLY A 230 6.41 -23.82 -2.64
N ILE A 231 6.46 -23.09 -3.76
CA ILE A 231 5.49 -22.02 -4.07
C ILE A 231 4.07 -22.55 -4.29
N TYR A 232 3.89 -23.85 -4.52
CA TYR A 232 2.59 -24.52 -4.64
C TYR A 232 2.24 -25.35 -3.39
N SER A 233 2.86 -25.01 -2.25
CA SER A 233 2.59 -25.70 -0.99
C SER A 233 1.30 -25.22 -0.34
N GLN A 234 0.71 -26.08 0.51
CA GLN A 234 -0.47 -25.73 1.30
C GLN A 234 -0.20 -24.51 2.20
N SER A 235 1.03 -24.36 2.69
CA SER A 235 1.44 -23.18 3.48
C SER A 235 1.33 -21.85 2.72
N VAL A 236 1.46 -21.87 1.39
CA VAL A 236 1.34 -20.69 0.53
C VAL A 236 -0.11 -20.50 0.08
N GLU A 237 -0.76 -21.57 -0.37
CA GLU A 237 -2.17 -21.54 -0.81
C GLU A 237 -3.10 -21.06 0.30
N ARG A 238 -2.87 -21.48 1.55
CA ARG A 238 -3.71 -21.06 2.68
C ARG A 238 -3.64 -19.54 2.91
N LEU A 239 -2.55 -18.87 2.55
CA LEU A 239 -2.43 -17.41 2.73
C LEU A 239 -2.90 -16.62 1.50
N LEU A 240 -2.66 -17.12 0.29
CA LEU A 240 -2.98 -16.39 -0.95
C LEU A 240 -4.31 -16.80 -1.58
N GLY A 241 -4.87 -17.95 -1.23
CA GLY A 241 -6.00 -18.56 -1.95
C GLY A 241 -5.56 -19.15 -3.31
N ASN A 242 -6.44 -19.05 -4.30
CA ASN A 242 -6.20 -19.52 -5.67
C ASN A 242 -5.33 -18.60 -6.54
N GLU A 243 -4.52 -17.73 -5.93
CA GLU A 243 -3.66 -16.77 -6.66
C GLU A 243 -2.63 -17.46 -7.56
N SER A 244 -2.58 -17.04 -8.83
CA SER A 244 -1.73 -17.63 -9.88
C SER A 244 -0.40 -16.90 -10.04
N ASN A 245 -0.26 -15.68 -9.51
CA ASN A 245 0.96 -14.88 -9.64
C ASN A 245 2.15 -15.53 -8.93
N ILE A 246 3.10 -16.02 -9.73
CA ILE A 246 4.31 -16.72 -9.26
C ILE A 246 5.15 -15.87 -8.31
N GLU A 247 5.23 -14.55 -8.55
CA GLU A 247 6.05 -13.66 -7.73
C GLU A 247 5.45 -13.46 -6.34
N LEU A 248 4.12 -13.30 -6.24
CA LEU A 248 3.44 -13.26 -4.93
C LEU A 248 3.62 -14.59 -4.17
N ARG A 249 3.54 -15.72 -4.86
CA ARG A 249 3.75 -17.04 -4.26
C ARG A 249 5.19 -17.22 -3.76
N ARG A 250 6.18 -16.68 -4.47
CA ARG A 250 7.58 -16.63 -4.04
C ARG A 250 7.77 -15.75 -2.80
N GLN A 251 7.16 -14.57 -2.77
CA GLN A 251 7.20 -13.68 -1.62
C GLN A 251 6.55 -14.31 -0.39
N GLN A 252 5.40 -14.94 -0.55
CA GLN A 252 4.73 -15.65 0.53
C GLN A 252 5.60 -16.81 1.06
N LEU A 253 6.19 -17.61 0.17
CA LEU A 253 7.10 -18.67 0.59
C LEU A 253 8.31 -18.10 1.35
N ARG A 254 8.87 -16.98 0.89
CA ARG A 254 9.98 -16.29 1.58
C ARG A 254 9.59 -15.93 3.03
N TRP A 255 8.42 -15.33 3.25
CA TRP A 255 7.96 -15.00 4.62
C TRP A 255 7.77 -16.27 5.48
N ASN A 256 7.23 -17.34 4.89
CA ASN A 256 7.07 -18.63 5.59
C ASN A 256 8.43 -19.22 6.03
N LEU A 257 9.51 -18.98 5.27
CA LEU A 257 10.87 -19.44 5.58
C LEU A 257 11.57 -18.56 6.64
N LEU A 258 11.34 -17.25 6.60
CA LEU A 258 11.92 -16.31 7.57
C LEU A 258 11.25 -16.42 8.96
N SER A 259 10.03 -16.96 9.02
CA SER A 259 9.32 -17.24 10.25
C SER A 259 9.99 -18.37 11.07
N ARG A 260 10.62 -17.98 12.18
CA ARG A 260 11.37 -18.88 13.10
C ARG A 260 10.40 -19.76 13.91
N THR A 261 10.65 -21.06 13.92
CA THR A 261 9.79 -22.04 14.65
C THR A 261 9.68 -21.76 16.14
N SER A 262 10.78 -21.50 16.84
CA SER A 262 10.76 -21.24 18.29
C SER A 262 9.90 -20.01 18.63
N VAL A 263 10.06 -18.92 17.86
CA VAL A 263 9.28 -17.70 18.01
C VAL A 263 7.81 -17.93 17.68
N TYR A 264 7.52 -18.60 16.56
CA TYR A 264 6.14 -18.91 16.16
C TYR A 264 5.39 -19.68 17.25
N LYS A 265 6.06 -20.68 17.87
CA LYS A 265 5.48 -21.44 18.98
C LYS A 265 5.22 -20.58 20.22
N ARG A 266 6.15 -19.69 20.58
CA ARG A 266 6.02 -18.80 21.75
C ARG A 266 4.88 -17.80 21.56
N LEU A 267 4.81 -17.17 20.40
CA LEU A 267 3.70 -16.29 20.03
C LEU A 267 2.36 -17.03 20.06
N LEU A 268 2.29 -18.24 19.48
CA LEU A 268 1.04 -19.01 19.48
C LEU A 268 0.62 -19.44 20.89
N PHE A 269 1.57 -19.77 21.75
CA PHE A 269 1.30 -20.12 23.15
C PHE A 269 0.82 -18.91 23.97
N GLY A 270 1.42 -17.74 23.74
CA GLY A 270 1.08 -16.49 24.41
C GLY A 270 -0.12 -15.74 23.80
N ALA A 271 -0.73 -16.28 22.75
CA ALA A 271 -1.80 -15.64 22.00
C ALA A 271 -3.10 -15.57 22.81
N ARG A 272 -3.66 -14.36 22.89
CA ARG A 272 -4.96 -14.03 23.49
C ARG A 272 -5.76 -13.24 22.46
N PHE A 273 -7.06 -13.50 22.41
CA PHE A 273 -7.99 -12.84 21.50
C PHE A 273 -8.92 -11.91 22.29
N PRO A 274 -9.27 -10.72 21.77
CA PRO A 274 -10.16 -9.78 22.45
C PRO A 274 -11.57 -10.36 22.57
N GLY A 275 -12.18 -10.23 23.75
CA GLY A 275 -13.59 -10.55 23.95
C GLY A 275 -14.49 -9.34 23.72
N LYS A 276 -15.81 -9.56 23.76
CA LYS A 276 -16.85 -8.52 23.60
C LYS A 276 -16.54 -7.21 24.34
N LYS A 277 -16.24 -7.29 25.64
CA LYS A 277 -15.91 -6.13 26.49
C LYS A 277 -14.75 -5.27 25.99
N VAL A 278 -13.79 -5.85 25.27
CA VAL A 278 -12.65 -5.09 24.72
C VAL A 278 -13.09 -4.30 23.50
N TYR A 279 -13.91 -4.89 22.63
CA TYR A 279 -14.46 -4.21 21.47
C TYR A 279 -15.43 -3.09 21.86
N GLU A 280 -16.27 -3.29 22.88
CA GLU A 280 -17.18 -2.28 23.41
C GLU A 280 -16.45 -1.02 23.92
N ASN A 281 -15.17 -1.14 24.29
CA ASN A 281 -14.37 0.00 24.75
C ASN A 281 -13.76 0.81 23.60
N ILE A 282 -13.93 0.44 22.33
CA ILE A 282 -13.30 1.12 21.20
C ILE A 282 -14.25 2.18 20.64
N ASN A 283 -13.88 3.45 20.84
CA ASN A 283 -14.63 4.61 20.36
C ASN A 283 -14.26 5.07 18.94
N ALA A 284 -13.10 4.67 18.43
CA ALA A 284 -12.65 5.04 17.09
C ALA A 284 -13.49 4.37 15.99
N GLY A 285 -13.39 4.89 14.75
CA GLY A 285 -13.93 4.20 13.58
C GLY A 285 -13.20 2.88 13.34
N VAL A 286 -13.93 1.81 13.02
CA VAL A 286 -13.34 0.49 12.76
C VAL A 286 -13.72 -0.04 11.38
N LEU A 287 -12.72 -0.40 10.57
CA LEU A 287 -12.90 -1.06 9.29
C LEU A 287 -12.42 -2.51 9.34
N LEU A 288 -13.24 -3.42 8.83
CA LEU A 288 -12.98 -4.86 8.78
C LEU A 288 -12.81 -5.29 7.32
N ILE A 289 -11.69 -5.93 6.97
CA ILE A 289 -11.42 -6.41 5.61
C ILE A 289 -11.01 -7.88 5.65
N GLY A 290 -11.53 -8.72 4.77
CA GLY A 290 -11.15 -10.14 4.71
C GLY A 290 -11.36 -10.75 3.33
N GLY A 291 -10.76 -11.92 3.09
CA GLY A 291 -10.96 -12.68 1.86
C GLY A 291 -12.08 -13.72 2.00
N ASN A 292 -12.87 -13.95 0.95
CA ASN A 292 -13.95 -14.94 0.99
C ASN A 292 -13.43 -16.39 1.06
N GLU A 293 -12.22 -16.67 0.57
CA GLU A 293 -11.56 -17.98 0.61
C GLU A 293 -10.68 -18.15 1.86
N ASP A 294 -10.74 -17.21 2.81
CA ASP A 294 -9.95 -17.28 4.05
C ASP A 294 -10.44 -18.43 4.95
N LYS A 295 -9.63 -19.49 5.01
CA LYS A 295 -9.88 -20.67 5.84
C LYS A 295 -9.24 -20.58 7.23
N ILE A 296 -8.46 -19.53 7.52
CA ILE A 296 -7.84 -19.31 8.83
C ILE A 296 -8.77 -18.46 9.69
N THR A 297 -9.19 -17.32 9.14
CA THR A 297 -10.13 -16.38 9.77
C THR A 297 -11.27 -16.16 8.80
N SER A 298 -12.34 -16.94 8.97
CA SER A 298 -13.48 -16.88 8.04
C SER A 298 -14.13 -15.50 8.09
N PRO A 299 -14.79 -15.04 7.01
CA PRO A 299 -15.53 -13.77 7.04
C PRO A 299 -16.52 -13.63 8.21
N LYS A 300 -17.05 -14.74 8.72
CA LYS A 300 -17.92 -14.78 9.91
C LYS A 300 -17.29 -14.13 11.14
N ASP A 301 -15.97 -14.26 11.30
CA ASP A 301 -15.22 -13.63 12.39
C ASP A 301 -15.36 -12.10 12.34
N MET A 302 -15.35 -11.50 11.14
CA MET A 302 -15.52 -10.05 11.00
C MET A 302 -16.92 -9.59 11.36
N PHE A 303 -17.96 -10.32 10.92
CA PHE A 303 -19.35 -9.98 11.26
C PHE A 303 -19.58 -10.07 12.77
N ALA A 304 -19.08 -11.12 13.43
CA ALA A 304 -19.16 -11.25 14.89
C ALA A 304 -18.41 -10.11 15.63
N ILE A 305 -17.23 -9.72 15.14
CA ILE A 305 -16.49 -8.56 15.70
C ILE A 305 -17.30 -7.27 15.52
N ARG A 306 -17.92 -7.07 14.36
CA ARG A 306 -18.78 -5.92 14.11
C ARG A 306 -19.95 -5.86 15.08
N ASP A 307 -20.61 -6.99 15.34
CA ASP A 307 -21.71 -7.07 16.31
C ASP A 307 -21.25 -6.65 17.71
N HIS A 308 -20.06 -7.09 18.15
CA HIS A 308 -19.46 -6.67 19.42
C HIS A 308 -19.16 -5.17 19.46
N LEU A 309 -18.65 -4.60 18.36
CA LEU A 309 -18.33 -3.17 18.24
C LEU A 309 -19.57 -2.28 18.26
N LEU A 310 -20.69 -2.77 17.73
CA LEU A 310 -21.98 -2.08 17.69
C LEU A 310 -22.83 -2.32 18.95
N GLY A 311 -22.37 -3.17 19.87
CA GLY A 311 -23.14 -3.57 21.05
C GLY A 311 -24.41 -4.35 20.71
N LEU A 312 -24.50 -4.93 19.52
CA LEU A 312 -25.65 -5.72 19.10
C LEU A 312 -25.64 -7.06 19.86
N ASP A 313 -26.79 -7.41 20.43
CA ASP A 313 -27.00 -8.73 21.02
C ASP A 313 -27.80 -9.58 20.03
N PRO A 314 -27.29 -10.75 19.59
CA PRO A 314 -28.02 -11.67 18.70
C PRO A 314 -29.41 -12.06 19.20
N LEU A 315 -29.70 -11.88 20.50
CA LEU A 315 -30.94 -12.29 21.15
C LEU A 315 -31.95 -11.15 21.36
N ASN A 316 -31.57 -9.88 21.18
CA ASN A 316 -32.47 -8.73 21.37
C ASN A 316 -32.57 -7.86 20.10
N ASN A 317 -33.56 -8.16 19.26
CA ASN A 317 -33.92 -7.37 18.09
C ASN A 317 -34.67 -6.08 18.49
N SER A 318 -33.94 -5.09 19.00
CA SER A 318 -34.48 -3.74 19.13
C SER A 318 -33.42 -2.70 18.78
N SER A 319 -33.35 -2.24 17.53
CA SER A 319 -32.85 -0.88 17.23
C SER A 319 -33.06 -0.43 15.78
N GLU A 320 -34.28 -0.06 15.41
CA GLU A 320 -34.54 0.72 14.18
C GLU A 320 -34.13 2.22 14.29
N ARG A 321 -33.39 2.66 15.34
CA ARG A 321 -33.13 4.09 15.59
C ARG A 321 -31.68 4.53 15.86
N LEU A 322 -30.70 3.62 15.90
CA LEU A 322 -29.27 3.96 16.08
C LEU A 322 -28.40 3.75 14.81
N ALA A 323 -29.02 3.27 13.72
CA ALA A 323 -28.34 2.70 12.57
C ALA A 323 -27.33 3.66 11.89
N SER A 324 -27.66 4.93 11.62
CA SER A 324 -26.88 5.72 10.66
C SER A 324 -25.50 6.17 11.14
N LEU A 325 -25.32 6.59 12.40
CA LEU A 325 -24.03 7.10 12.88
C LEU A 325 -23.07 5.98 13.27
N GLU A 326 -23.57 4.91 13.88
CA GLU A 326 -22.77 3.73 14.21
C GLU A 326 -22.39 2.93 12.97
N GLU A 327 -23.24 2.87 11.93
CA GLU A 327 -22.88 2.30 10.62
C GLU A 327 -21.79 3.11 9.91
N ILE A 328 -21.75 4.43 10.10
CA ILE A 328 -20.64 5.25 9.59
C ILE A 328 -19.36 4.94 10.37
N ARG A 329 -19.43 4.79 11.70
CA ARG A 329 -18.26 4.47 12.53
C ARG A 329 -17.71 3.07 12.25
N VAL A 330 -18.59 2.08 12.09
CA VAL A 330 -18.27 0.66 11.88
C VAL A 330 -19.06 0.15 10.66
N PRO A 331 -18.58 0.44 9.43
CA PRO A 331 -19.24 0.00 8.21
C PRO A 331 -19.28 -1.52 8.11
N GLU A 332 -20.10 -2.02 7.18
CA GLU A 332 -20.16 -3.45 6.87
C GLU A 332 -18.77 -4.01 6.52
N PRO A 333 -18.43 -5.25 6.95
CA PRO A 333 -17.15 -5.86 6.62
C PRO A 333 -16.93 -5.99 5.11
N TYR A 334 -15.76 -5.57 4.65
CA TYR A 334 -15.39 -5.62 3.25
C TYR A 334 -14.79 -6.99 2.89
N VAL A 335 -15.59 -7.85 2.25
CA VAL A 335 -15.18 -9.20 1.85
C VAL A 335 -14.73 -9.22 0.39
N ILE A 336 -13.45 -9.55 0.16
CA ILE A 336 -12.85 -9.57 -1.18
C ILE A 336 -13.01 -10.97 -1.80
N PRO A 337 -13.56 -11.09 -3.02
CA PRO A 337 -13.71 -12.36 -3.70
C PRO A 337 -12.37 -12.94 -4.18
N ASP A 338 -12.29 -14.27 -4.17
CA ASP A 338 -11.18 -15.10 -4.67
C ASP A 338 -9.84 -14.82 -3.99
N VAL A 339 -9.88 -14.49 -2.69
CA VAL A 339 -8.72 -14.11 -1.89
C VAL A 339 -8.71 -14.88 -0.57
N GLY A 340 -7.53 -15.39 -0.21
CA GLY A 340 -7.29 -16.07 1.07
C GLY A 340 -7.00 -15.11 2.24
N HIS A 341 -6.13 -15.55 3.15
CA HIS A 341 -5.84 -14.87 4.41
C HIS A 341 -5.03 -13.56 4.32
N THR A 342 -4.48 -13.20 3.16
CA THR A 342 -3.61 -12.02 3.00
C THR A 342 -4.11 -11.06 1.92
N PRO A 343 -5.33 -10.50 2.05
CA PRO A 343 -5.90 -9.63 1.04
C PRO A 343 -5.06 -8.40 0.73
N MET A 344 -4.36 -7.85 1.72
CA MET A 344 -3.47 -6.69 1.55
C MET A 344 -2.25 -6.98 0.66
N VAL A 345 -1.87 -8.25 0.50
CA VAL A 345 -0.79 -8.69 -0.40
C VAL A 345 -1.34 -9.02 -1.78
N VAL A 346 -2.51 -9.68 -1.84
CA VAL A 346 -3.10 -10.22 -3.08
C VAL A 346 -3.82 -9.14 -3.90
N ARG A 347 -4.48 -8.19 -3.24
CA ARG A 347 -5.21 -7.06 -3.86
C ARG A 347 -4.85 -5.72 -3.19
N PRO A 348 -3.56 -5.32 -3.18
CA PRO A 348 -3.12 -4.12 -2.46
C PRO A 348 -3.80 -2.85 -2.98
N GLN A 349 -4.06 -2.73 -4.28
CA GLN A 349 -4.73 -1.56 -4.85
C GLN A 349 -6.14 -1.39 -4.31
N LEU A 350 -6.88 -2.49 -4.18
CA LEU A 350 -8.24 -2.49 -3.64
C LEU A 350 -8.22 -2.21 -2.13
N VAL A 351 -7.39 -2.95 -1.38
CA VAL A 351 -7.28 -2.79 0.07
C VAL A 351 -6.85 -1.38 0.45
N ASN A 352 -5.85 -0.82 -0.23
CA ASN A 352 -5.39 0.54 0.03
C ASN A 352 -6.46 1.59 -0.27
N ALA A 353 -7.21 1.41 -1.37
CA ALA A 353 -8.30 2.31 -1.74
C ALA A 353 -9.44 2.29 -0.72
N VAL A 354 -9.90 1.09 -0.32
CA VAL A 354 -10.96 0.92 0.68
C VAL A 354 -10.56 1.51 2.03
N ILE A 355 -9.30 1.28 2.47
CA ILE A 355 -8.77 1.90 3.68
C ILE A 355 -8.75 3.43 3.54
N SER A 356 -8.20 3.96 2.45
CA SER A 356 -8.10 5.41 2.26
C SER A 356 -9.49 6.07 2.22
N GLU A 357 -10.46 5.45 1.56
CA GLU A 357 -11.83 5.94 1.48
C GLU A 357 -12.48 5.99 2.87
N PHE A 358 -12.36 4.91 3.64
CA PHE A 358 -12.84 4.85 5.01
C PHE A 358 -12.20 5.91 5.91
N LEU A 359 -10.88 6.03 5.88
CA LEU A 359 -10.16 7.02 6.71
C LEU A 359 -10.60 8.46 6.39
N ILE A 360 -10.84 8.78 5.12
CA ILE A 360 -11.29 10.10 4.69
C ILE A 360 -12.77 10.32 5.03
N LYS A 361 -13.66 9.44 4.53
CA LYS A 361 -15.11 9.66 4.58
C LYS A 361 -15.71 9.37 5.95
N ASN A 362 -15.23 8.35 6.65
CA ASN A 362 -15.82 7.88 7.90
C ASN A 362 -15.07 8.41 9.13
N CYS A 363 -13.77 8.69 9.01
CA CYS A 363 -12.93 9.15 10.13
C CYS A 363 -12.50 10.63 10.03
N GLY A 364 -12.89 11.35 8.97
CA GLY A 364 -12.61 12.78 8.81
C GLY A 364 -11.12 13.10 8.61
N LEU A 365 -10.32 12.15 8.13
CA LEU A 365 -8.90 12.36 7.86
C LEU A 365 -8.70 12.94 6.45
N ASP A 366 -9.29 14.10 6.18
CA ASP A 366 -9.25 14.80 4.88
C ASP A 366 -7.83 15.06 4.38
N THR A 367 -6.87 15.12 5.31
CA THR A 367 -5.46 15.32 5.02
C THR A 367 -4.87 14.16 4.22
N LEU A 368 -5.45 12.97 4.27
CA LEU A 368 -5.05 11.83 3.43
C LEU A 368 -5.50 11.98 1.98
N SER A 369 -6.47 12.85 1.69
CA SER A 369 -6.96 13.03 0.33
C SER A 369 -5.89 13.61 -0.60
N GLY A 370 -5.80 13.06 -1.82
CA GLY A 370 -4.87 13.58 -2.82
C GLY A 370 -5.10 15.07 -3.13
N ALA A 371 -6.36 15.52 -3.09
CA ALA A 371 -6.72 16.93 -3.26
C ALA A 371 -6.10 17.81 -2.16
N TRP A 372 -6.29 17.44 -0.89
CA TRP A 372 -5.76 18.20 0.24
C TRP A 372 -4.23 18.23 0.24
N GLN A 373 -3.60 17.07 0.00
CA GLN A 373 -2.14 16.93 -0.08
C GLN A 373 -1.55 17.86 -1.12
N VAL A 374 -2.14 17.90 -2.31
CA VAL A 374 -1.66 18.76 -3.39
C VAL A 374 -1.80 20.23 -3.05
N LEU A 375 -2.94 20.65 -2.48
CA LEU A 375 -3.16 22.03 -2.07
C LEU A 375 -2.14 22.49 -1.02
N HIS A 376 -1.78 21.62 -0.06
CA HIS A 376 -0.90 21.99 1.05
C HIS A 376 0.58 21.82 0.74
N LYS A 377 0.97 20.86 -0.11
CA LYS A 377 2.35 20.77 -0.64
C LYS A 377 2.69 21.92 -1.58
N THR A 378 1.69 22.49 -2.26
CA THR A 378 1.89 23.60 -3.21
C THR A 378 1.64 24.99 -2.62
N LYS A 379 1.24 25.09 -1.34
CA LYS A 379 1.13 26.36 -0.62
C LYS A 379 2.54 26.90 -0.33
N GLY A 380 2.92 27.97 -1.02
CA GLY A 380 4.21 28.66 -0.83
C GLY A 380 5.29 28.28 -1.84
N GLU A 381 5.07 27.29 -2.71
CA GLU A 381 5.91 27.14 -3.89
C GLU A 381 5.58 28.28 -4.86
N ASN A 382 6.54 29.18 -5.11
CA ASN A 382 6.56 29.94 -6.35
C ASN A 382 6.63 28.90 -7.49
N LYS A 383 5.46 28.45 -7.98
CA LYS A 383 5.32 27.44 -9.05
C LYS A 383 6.16 27.75 -10.29
N TRP A 384 6.56 29.01 -10.42
CA TRP A 384 7.28 29.58 -11.55
C TRP A 384 8.81 29.63 -11.38
N ASP A 385 9.35 29.36 -10.19
CA ASP A 385 10.77 29.48 -9.89
C ASP A 385 11.62 28.30 -10.40
N LEU A 386 12.91 28.62 -10.57
CA LEU A 386 13.96 28.03 -11.41
C LEU A 386 14.00 26.50 -11.60
N LYS A 387 13.54 25.67 -10.64
CA LYS A 387 13.50 24.19 -10.80
C LYS A 387 12.51 23.71 -11.87
N ASN A 388 11.45 24.48 -12.16
CA ASN A 388 10.45 24.10 -13.17
C ASN A 388 10.74 24.65 -14.58
N TYR A 389 11.68 25.59 -14.74
CA TYR A 389 11.92 26.24 -16.03
C TYR A 389 12.53 25.30 -17.07
N GLU A 390 13.55 24.51 -16.72
CA GLU A 390 14.20 23.58 -17.68
C GLU A 390 13.21 22.54 -18.23
N LYS A 391 12.39 21.97 -17.35
CA LYS A 391 11.35 21.01 -17.73
C LYS A 391 10.28 21.67 -18.61
N TRP A 392 9.88 22.89 -18.27
CA TRP A 392 8.96 23.69 -19.08
C TRP A 392 9.55 24.02 -20.46
N ALA A 393 10.83 24.41 -20.52
CA ALA A 393 11.54 24.75 -21.76
C ALA A 393 11.65 23.55 -22.69
N ARG A 394 11.97 22.35 -22.16
CA ARG A 394 12.02 21.10 -22.94
C ARG A 394 10.64 20.59 -23.38
N THR A 395 9.56 21.03 -22.74
CA THR A 395 8.20 20.61 -23.11
C THR A 395 7.75 21.33 -24.37
N ALA A 396 7.20 20.61 -25.34
CA ALA A 396 6.62 21.20 -26.55
C ALA A 396 5.53 22.22 -26.22
N ASN A 397 5.60 23.37 -26.88
CA ASN A 397 4.74 24.53 -26.63
C ASN A 397 3.27 24.17 -26.78
N ILE A 398 2.89 23.62 -27.93
CA ILE A 398 1.53 23.23 -28.33
C ILE A 398 1.62 22.00 -29.24
N THR A 399 0.55 21.20 -29.34
CA THR A 399 0.46 20.13 -30.34
C THR A 399 0.58 20.71 -31.74
N THR A 400 1.16 19.99 -32.69
CA THR A 400 1.31 20.47 -34.08
C THR A 400 -0.04 20.52 -34.79
N GLU A 401 -0.84 19.47 -34.63
CA GLU A 401 -2.18 19.33 -35.22
C GLU A 401 -3.27 19.27 -34.14
N PRO A 402 -4.54 19.41 -34.54
CA PRO A 402 -5.68 19.09 -33.68
C PRO A 402 -5.64 17.64 -33.17
N ILE A 403 -6.20 17.43 -31.99
CA ILE A 403 -6.15 16.13 -31.32
C ILE A 403 -7.31 15.24 -31.78
N GLY A 404 -6.96 14.13 -32.44
CA GLY A 404 -7.95 13.17 -32.95
C GLY A 404 -8.88 13.80 -33.99
N ILE A 405 -10.18 13.54 -33.85
CA ILE A 405 -11.23 14.15 -34.68
C ILE A 405 -11.75 15.49 -34.12
N SER A 406 -11.14 16.01 -33.05
CA SER A 406 -11.54 17.28 -32.43
C SER A 406 -10.77 18.46 -33.01
N LEU A 407 -11.21 19.69 -32.71
CA LEU A 407 -10.47 20.93 -33.02
C LEU A 407 -9.62 21.44 -31.83
N PHE A 408 -9.32 20.57 -30.86
CA PHE A 408 -8.51 20.95 -29.70
C PHE A 408 -7.01 20.93 -29.97
N ARG A 409 -6.29 21.89 -29.40
CA ARG A 409 -4.83 21.92 -29.32
C ARG A 409 -4.40 21.92 -27.86
N ALA A 410 -3.58 20.96 -27.44
CA ALA A 410 -3.07 20.94 -26.07
C ALA A 410 -1.75 21.70 -25.99
N MET A 411 -1.64 22.64 -25.03
CA MET A 411 -0.43 23.45 -24.87
C MET A 411 0.08 23.53 -23.44
N LYS A 412 1.37 23.82 -23.29
CA LYS A 412 1.94 24.25 -22.00
C LYS A 412 1.57 25.71 -21.75
N VAL A 413 1.60 26.13 -20.49
CA VAL A 413 1.37 27.53 -20.11
C VAL A 413 2.40 28.46 -20.76
N MET A 414 1.98 29.62 -21.26
CA MET A 414 2.88 30.66 -21.77
C MET A 414 3.62 31.37 -20.62
N ARG A 415 4.64 32.18 -20.93
CA ARG A 415 5.30 33.09 -19.97
C ARG A 415 5.48 34.46 -20.62
N GLN A 416 5.25 35.55 -19.87
CA GLN A 416 5.35 36.91 -20.41
C GLN A 416 6.74 37.23 -20.99
N THR A 417 7.78 36.72 -20.34
CA THR A 417 9.18 37.04 -20.63
C THR A 417 9.84 36.08 -21.61
N ASP A 418 9.14 35.02 -22.05
CA ASP A 418 9.69 34.07 -23.02
C ASP A 418 9.58 34.63 -24.45
N THR A 419 10.56 34.34 -25.30
CA THR A 419 10.58 34.88 -26.67
C THR A 419 9.76 34.03 -27.65
N ASN A 420 9.53 32.75 -27.35
CA ASN A 420 8.93 31.77 -28.27
C ASN A 420 7.53 31.31 -27.84
N HIS A 421 7.22 31.35 -26.55
CA HIS A 421 5.94 30.90 -25.96
C HIS A 421 5.36 31.94 -25.00
N CYS A 422 5.12 33.13 -25.54
CA CYS A 422 4.46 34.27 -24.91
C CYS A 422 3.23 34.71 -25.73
N PRO A 423 2.34 35.55 -25.18
CA PRO A 423 1.11 35.97 -25.88
C PRO A 423 1.34 36.54 -27.28
N SER A 424 2.33 37.42 -27.46
CA SER A 424 2.62 38.03 -28.77
C SER A 424 3.12 37.01 -29.80
N ALA A 425 4.05 36.12 -29.42
CA ALA A 425 4.53 35.05 -30.28
C ALA A 425 3.42 34.04 -30.61
N PHE A 426 2.54 33.75 -29.65
CA PHE A 426 1.40 32.86 -29.85
C PHE A 426 0.39 33.44 -30.85
N LEU A 427 0.07 34.73 -30.72
CA LEU A 427 -0.77 35.46 -31.67
C LEU A 427 -0.16 35.52 -33.07
N ALA A 428 1.16 35.58 -33.21
CA ALA A 428 1.79 35.58 -34.53
C ALA A 428 1.81 34.19 -35.18
N ARG A 429 2.05 33.13 -34.39
CA ARG A 429 2.39 31.79 -34.89
C ARG A 429 1.18 30.89 -35.15
N TYR A 430 0.04 31.13 -34.50
CA TYR A 430 -1.14 30.26 -34.60
C TYR A 430 -2.39 31.04 -35.05
N PRO A 431 -2.48 31.46 -36.32
CA PRO A 431 -3.64 32.18 -36.87
C PRO A 431 -4.97 31.42 -36.72
N GLU A 432 -4.92 30.09 -36.74
CA GLU A 432 -6.06 29.16 -36.69
C GLU A 432 -6.73 29.03 -35.31
N ILE A 433 -6.05 29.46 -34.24
CA ILE A 433 -6.56 29.35 -32.88
C ILE A 433 -7.45 30.56 -32.59
N GLY A 434 -8.72 30.31 -32.26
CA GLY A 434 -9.68 31.35 -31.89
C GLY A 434 -9.87 31.50 -30.38
N PHE A 435 -9.61 30.45 -29.60
CA PHE A 435 -9.88 30.46 -28.17
C PHE A 435 -8.74 29.85 -27.37
N ILE A 436 -8.50 30.39 -26.17
CA ILE A 436 -7.63 29.79 -25.16
C ILE A 436 -8.49 29.47 -23.94
N ILE A 437 -8.48 28.21 -23.51
CA ILE A 437 -9.07 27.77 -22.24
C ILE A 437 -7.94 27.47 -21.27
N ASP A 438 -7.76 28.37 -20.30
CA ASP A 438 -6.87 28.16 -19.17
C ASP A 438 -7.62 27.40 -18.08
N ILE A 439 -7.26 26.12 -17.90
CA ILE A 439 -7.86 25.26 -16.88
C ILE A 439 -7.10 25.31 -15.53
N SER A 440 -6.09 26.17 -15.38
CA SER A 440 -5.32 26.29 -14.14
C SER A 440 -6.07 27.09 -13.07
N ASN A 441 -5.79 26.82 -11.79
CA ASN A 441 -6.38 27.58 -10.69
C ASN A 441 -5.69 28.93 -10.47
N ASP A 442 -4.36 28.94 -10.59
CA ASP A 442 -3.52 30.09 -10.30
C ASP A 442 -3.59 31.15 -11.41
N THR A 443 -3.18 32.37 -11.11
CA THR A 443 -2.95 33.39 -12.14
C THR A 443 -1.81 32.94 -13.06
N PRO A 444 -1.98 32.95 -14.39
CA PRO A 444 -0.91 32.57 -15.31
C PRO A 444 0.26 33.56 -15.23
N PRO A 445 1.48 33.16 -15.63
CA PRO A 445 2.69 34.00 -15.57
C PRO A 445 2.79 34.88 -16.83
N TYR A 446 1.65 35.21 -17.42
CA TYR A 446 1.46 36.11 -18.55
C TYR A 446 0.17 36.88 -18.35
N ARG A 447 0.08 38.06 -18.95
CA ARG A 447 -1.12 38.90 -18.86
C ARG A 447 -2.16 38.38 -19.82
N SER A 448 -3.31 37.95 -19.30
CA SER A 448 -4.46 37.57 -20.13
C SER A 448 -5.01 38.76 -20.93
N SER A 449 -4.82 39.99 -20.43
CA SER A 449 -5.25 41.21 -21.10
C SER A 449 -4.55 41.46 -22.45
N ASP A 450 -3.42 40.79 -22.71
CA ASP A 450 -2.75 40.83 -24.01
C ASP A 450 -3.66 40.23 -25.13
N PHE A 451 -4.75 39.54 -24.76
CA PHE A 451 -5.74 38.98 -25.69
C PHE A 451 -7.03 39.78 -25.84
N ASP A 452 -7.32 40.78 -24.99
CA ASP A 452 -8.63 41.47 -24.92
C ASP A 452 -9.03 42.18 -26.23
N HIS A 453 -8.05 42.57 -27.04
CA HIS A 453 -8.25 43.21 -28.34
C HIS A 453 -7.66 42.39 -29.50
N SER A 454 -7.50 41.09 -29.28
CA SER A 454 -6.98 40.16 -30.26
C SER A 454 -8.07 39.30 -30.88
N ARG A 455 -7.74 38.54 -31.92
CA ARG A 455 -8.64 37.52 -32.47
C ARG A 455 -8.87 36.32 -31.53
N ILE A 456 -8.06 36.19 -30.48
CA ILE A 456 -8.12 35.07 -29.54
C ILE A 456 -8.91 35.50 -28.31
N LYS A 457 -9.97 34.75 -27.99
CA LYS A 457 -10.74 34.95 -26.76
C LYS A 457 -10.16 34.08 -25.66
N TYR A 458 -9.73 34.70 -24.57
CA TYR A 458 -9.17 34.01 -23.40
C TYR A 458 -10.28 33.69 -22.39
N LEU A 459 -10.36 32.42 -21.99
CA LEU A 459 -11.39 31.88 -21.09
C LEU A 459 -10.72 31.15 -19.93
N LYS A 460 -11.09 31.49 -18.70
CA LYS A 460 -10.54 30.88 -17.48
C LYS A 460 -11.55 29.92 -16.87
N LEU A 461 -11.20 28.63 -16.80
CA LEU A 461 -11.96 27.61 -16.10
C LEU A 461 -11.13 27.07 -14.94
N LYS A 462 -11.31 27.59 -13.74
CA LYS A 462 -10.45 27.21 -12.60
C LYS A 462 -10.71 25.75 -12.22
N THR A 463 -9.65 24.93 -12.22
CA THR A 463 -9.72 23.54 -11.76
C THR A 463 -8.62 23.23 -10.76
N VAL A 464 -8.92 22.29 -9.86
CA VAL A 464 -7.96 21.82 -8.84
C VAL A 464 -6.82 21.07 -9.53
N SER A 465 -5.59 21.37 -9.12
CA SER A 465 -4.39 20.78 -9.73
C SER A 465 -4.18 19.32 -9.32
N LYS A 466 -3.55 18.53 -10.20
CA LYS A 466 -3.09 17.14 -9.99
C LYS A 466 -4.16 16.08 -9.69
N ILE A 467 -5.43 16.43 -9.54
CA ILE A 467 -6.56 15.48 -9.45
C ILE A 467 -7.40 15.48 -10.73
N PRO A 468 -8.10 14.37 -11.07
CA PRO A 468 -9.04 14.34 -12.18
C PRO A 468 -10.20 15.31 -11.93
N PRO A 469 -10.56 16.18 -12.90
CA PRO A 469 -11.72 17.06 -12.82
C PRO A 469 -13.01 16.30 -12.50
N THR A 470 -13.91 16.89 -11.70
CA THR A 470 -15.21 16.27 -11.35
C THR A 470 -16.14 16.17 -12.56
N ARG A 471 -17.26 15.44 -12.46
CA ARG A 471 -18.29 15.42 -13.53
C ARG A 471 -18.86 16.81 -13.79
N GLU A 472 -19.02 17.62 -12.74
CA GLU A 472 -19.47 19.01 -12.87
C GLU A 472 -18.44 19.89 -13.59
N ASP A 473 -17.15 19.73 -13.28
CA ASP A 473 -16.08 20.44 -14.00
C ASP A 473 -16.06 20.08 -15.48
N VAL A 474 -16.26 18.79 -15.81
CA VAL A 474 -16.34 18.30 -17.19
C VAL A 474 -17.55 18.89 -17.92
N ALA A 475 -18.72 18.92 -17.28
CA ALA A 475 -19.92 19.52 -17.85
C ALA A 475 -19.70 21.01 -18.17
N LYS A 476 -19.10 21.77 -17.23
CA LYS A 476 -18.74 23.19 -17.44
C LYS A 476 -17.73 23.38 -18.57
N PHE A 477 -16.73 22.51 -18.65
CA PHE A 477 -15.76 22.54 -19.75
C PHE A 477 -16.43 22.30 -21.09
N ILE A 478 -17.29 21.28 -21.18
CA ILE A 478 -18.05 20.95 -22.39
C ILE A 478 -18.92 22.12 -22.81
N GLU A 479 -19.73 22.68 -21.91
CA GLU A 479 -20.58 23.84 -22.17
C GLU A 479 -19.76 25.04 -22.69
N LEU A 480 -18.65 25.34 -22.02
CA LEU A 480 -17.74 26.40 -22.44
C LEU A 480 -17.18 26.15 -23.85
N THR A 481 -16.75 24.93 -24.16
CA THR A 481 -16.22 24.59 -25.49
C THR A 481 -17.29 24.59 -26.58
N SER A 482 -18.51 24.14 -26.27
CA SER A 482 -19.64 24.22 -27.19
C SER A 482 -19.96 25.67 -27.54
N SER A 483 -19.99 26.57 -26.55
CA SER A 483 -20.20 28.01 -26.81
C SER A 483 -19.10 28.62 -27.70
N CYS A 484 -17.86 28.13 -27.61
CA CYS A 484 -16.77 28.59 -28.49
C CYS A 484 -17.04 28.23 -29.96
N TRP A 485 -17.51 27.00 -30.22
CA TRP A 485 -17.80 26.55 -31.58
C TRP A 485 -19.16 27.00 -32.12
N GLU A 486 -20.11 27.34 -31.25
CA GLU A 486 -21.31 28.09 -31.65
C GLU A 486 -20.93 29.50 -32.13
N GLU A 487 -19.98 30.16 -31.46
CA GLU A 487 -19.49 31.49 -31.85
C GLU A 487 -18.64 31.42 -33.12
N ARG A 488 -17.70 30.46 -33.21
CA ARG A 488 -16.81 30.27 -34.36
C ARG A 488 -16.57 28.77 -34.65
N PRO A 489 -17.34 28.17 -35.57
CA PRO A 489 -17.33 26.72 -35.82
C PRO A 489 -15.97 26.13 -36.22
N ASP A 490 -15.22 26.83 -37.06
CA ASP A 490 -13.95 26.33 -37.61
C ASP A 490 -12.72 26.68 -36.74
N ALA A 491 -12.93 27.38 -35.62
CA ALA A 491 -11.83 27.84 -34.77
C ALA A 491 -11.24 26.70 -33.94
N GLN A 492 -9.91 26.64 -33.90
CA GLN A 492 -9.23 25.72 -32.98
C GLN A 492 -9.21 26.30 -31.55
N VAL A 493 -9.31 25.40 -30.57
CA VAL A 493 -9.35 25.75 -29.14
C VAL A 493 -8.08 25.25 -28.46
N ALA A 494 -7.24 26.18 -28.00
CA ALA A 494 -6.05 25.86 -27.24
C ALA A 494 -6.39 25.65 -25.76
N VAL A 495 -6.07 24.48 -25.21
CA VAL A 495 -6.35 24.16 -23.80
C VAL A 495 -5.03 23.98 -23.07
N HIS A 496 -4.88 24.65 -21.93
CA HIS A 496 -3.67 24.50 -21.12
C HIS A 496 -3.93 24.43 -19.63
N CYS A 497 -3.15 23.59 -18.97
CA CYS A 497 -2.91 23.67 -17.53
C CYS A 497 -1.53 24.28 -17.29
N HIS A 498 -0.59 23.51 -16.73
CA HIS A 498 0.80 23.93 -16.60
C HIS A 498 1.65 23.38 -17.77
N TYR A 499 1.66 22.05 -17.96
CA TYR A 499 2.42 21.41 -19.05
C TYR A 499 1.54 20.87 -20.18
N GLY A 500 0.22 20.93 -20.06
CA GLY A 500 -0.71 20.48 -21.10
C GLY A 500 -0.90 18.97 -21.22
N PHE A 501 -0.56 18.16 -20.20
CA PHE A 501 -0.69 16.69 -20.25
C PHE A 501 -1.93 16.17 -19.50
N ASN A 502 -1.88 16.04 -18.17
CA ASN A 502 -2.88 15.27 -17.41
C ASN A 502 -4.30 15.86 -17.46
N ARG A 503 -4.52 17.03 -16.85
CA ARG A 503 -5.85 17.66 -16.82
C ARG A 503 -6.33 18.05 -18.22
N THR A 504 -5.41 18.58 -19.04
CA THR A 504 -5.70 18.97 -20.43
C THR A 504 -6.15 17.76 -21.23
N GLY A 505 -5.42 16.64 -21.16
CA GLY A 505 -5.79 15.40 -21.82
C GLY A 505 -7.09 14.84 -21.28
N PHE A 506 -7.30 14.84 -19.97
CA PHE A 506 -8.53 14.36 -19.37
C PHE A 506 -9.77 15.10 -19.90
N PHE A 507 -9.77 16.43 -19.90
CA PHE A 507 -10.89 17.21 -20.44
C PHE A 507 -11.13 16.97 -21.94
N ILE A 508 -10.06 16.93 -22.73
CA ILE A 508 -10.15 16.71 -24.17
C ILE A 508 -10.68 15.29 -24.46
N CYS A 509 -10.20 14.28 -23.74
CA CYS A 509 -10.72 12.92 -23.84
C CYS A 509 -12.19 12.84 -23.42
N CYS A 510 -12.58 13.45 -22.29
CA CYS A 510 -13.99 13.53 -21.88
C CYS A 510 -14.88 14.15 -22.95
N TYR A 511 -14.45 15.25 -23.59
CA TYR A 511 -15.20 15.86 -24.67
C TYR A 511 -15.34 14.92 -25.87
N MET A 512 -14.25 14.29 -26.32
CA MET A 512 -14.30 13.33 -27.44
C MET A 512 -15.24 12.16 -27.15
N ILE A 513 -15.27 11.67 -25.91
CA ILE A 513 -16.15 10.59 -25.48
C ILE A 513 -17.61 11.06 -25.43
N GLU A 514 -17.90 12.14 -24.70
CA GLU A 514 -19.29 12.57 -24.44
C GLU A 514 -19.97 13.27 -25.63
N LYS A 515 -19.21 13.97 -26.49
CA LYS A 515 -19.76 14.76 -27.58
C LYS A 515 -19.47 14.22 -28.97
N LEU A 516 -18.35 13.52 -29.16
CA LEU A 516 -17.96 12.99 -30.46
C LEU A 516 -18.15 11.47 -30.56
N GLY A 517 -18.61 10.81 -29.49
CA GLY A 517 -18.87 9.37 -29.47
C GLY A 517 -17.63 8.49 -29.61
N VAL A 518 -16.44 9.04 -29.31
CA VAL A 518 -15.17 8.31 -29.39
C VAL A 518 -15.06 7.35 -28.21
N SER A 519 -14.55 6.14 -28.44
CA SER A 519 -14.33 5.17 -27.36
C SER A 519 -13.25 5.67 -26.38
N VAL A 520 -13.29 5.19 -25.12
CA VAL A 520 -12.28 5.57 -24.12
C VAL A 520 -10.85 5.27 -24.58
N PRO A 521 -10.53 4.06 -25.10
CA PRO A 521 -9.19 3.76 -25.62
C PRO A 521 -8.76 4.69 -26.76
N ASP A 522 -9.63 4.91 -27.76
CA ASP A 522 -9.30 5.73 -28.94
C ASP A 522 -9.08 7.20 -28.54
N ALA A 523 -9.85 7.71 -27.58
CA ALA A 523 -9.70 9.07 -27.08
C ALA A 523 -8.34 9.26 -26.37
N ILE A 524 -7.90 8.26 -25.60
CA ILE A 524 -6.59 8.29 -24.92
C ILE A 524 -5.46 8.18 -25.95
N GLU A 525 -5.58 7.29 -26.93
CA GLU A 525 -4.59 7.07 -27.97
C GLU A 525 -4.44 8.31 -28.87
N ALA A 526 -5.55 8.92 -29.29
CA ALA A 526 -5.53 10.17 -30.06
C ALA A 526 -4.80 11.29 -29.33
N PHE A 527 -5.04 11.43 -28.01
CA PHE A 527 -4.32 12.41 -27.19
C PHE A 527 -2.82 12.07 -27.06
N ALA A 528 -2.48 10.81 -26.85
CA ALA A 528 -1.09 10.36 -26.73
C ALA A 528 -0.29 10.54 -28.02
N ALA A 529 -0.90 10.27 -29.18
CA ALA A 529 -0.31 10.46 -30.49
C ALA A 529 0.00 11.94 -30.76
N ALA A 530 -0.94 12.84 -30.47
CA ALA A 530 -0.75 14.27 -30.67
C ALA A 530 0.16 14.93 -29.61
N ARG A 531 0.20 14.38 -28.39
CA ARG A 531 1.03 14.91 -27.29
C ARG A 531 1.75 13.81 -26.49
N PRO A 532 2.84 13.23 -27.02
CA PRO A 532 3.56 12.13 -26.37
C PRO A 532 4.11 12.49 -24.97
N PRO A 533 4.01 11.59 -23.96
CA PRO A 533 3.49 10.21 -24.02
C PRO A 533 1.96 10.11 -23.78
N GLY A 534 1.24 11.23 -23.82
CA GLY A 534 -0.17 11.33 -23.43
C GLY A 534 -0.36 11.73 -21.96
N ILE A 535 -1.48 11.30 -21.38
CA ILE A 535 -1.78 11.51 -19.96
C ILE A 535 -0.73 10.74 -19.13
N ARG A 536 0.06 11.44 -18.32
CA ARG A 536 1.23 10.89 -17.62
C ARG A 536 0.90 10.19 -16.31
N HIS A 537 -0.17 10.61 -15.64
CA HIS A 537 -0.54 10.08 -14.33
C HIS A 537 -1.66 9.06 -14.49
N ALA A 538 -1.42 7.82 -14.04
CA ALA A 538 -2.33 6.69 -14.21
C ALA A 538 -3.74 6.97 -13.67
N HIS A 539 -3.87 7.63 -12.52
CA HIS A 539 -5.17 7.89 -11.89
C HIS A 539 -6.11 8.79 -12.72
N PHE A 540 -5.61 9.55 -13.71
CA PHE A 540 -6.46 10.24 -14.67
C PHE A 540 -7.01 9.31 -15.74
N VAL A 541 -6.19 8.36 -16.20
CA VAL A 541 -6.60 7.33 -17.16
C VAL A 541 -7.59 6.38 -16.50
N ASP A 542 -7.31 5.92 -15.28
CA ASP A 542 -8.20 5.05 -14.51
C ASP A 542 -9.58 5.69 -14.33
N GLU A 543 -9.63 6.98 -14.02
CA GLU A 543 -10.87 7.72 -13.87
C GLU A 543 -11.69 7.79 -15.18
N LEU A 544 -11.04 7.91 -16.35
CA LEU A 544 -11.75 7.87 -17.64
C LEU A 544 -12.43 6.50 -17.84
N TYR A 545 -11.72 5.41 -17.54
CA TYR A 545 -12.29 4.06 -17.62
C TYR A 545 -13.42 3.85 -16.60
N LEU A 546 -13.24 4.28 -15.34
CA LEU A 546 -14.28 4.19 -14.31
C LEU A 546 -15.55 4.95 -14.73
N ARG A 547 -15.38 6.14 -15.31
CA ARG A 547 -16.53 6.99 -15.69
C ARG A 547 -17.33 6.46 -16.85
N TYR A 548 -16.67 5.93 -17.88
CA TYR A 548 -17.29 5.72 -19.19
C TYR A 548 -17.31 4.25 -19.64
N SER A 549 -16.54 3.35 -19.02
CA SER A 549 -16.54 1.91 -19.39
C SER A 549 -17.45 1.05 -18.50
N LEU A 550 -17.83 1.50 -17.30
CA LEU A 550 -18.73 0.77 -16.39
C LEU A 550 -20.23 1.03 -16.64
N LEU A 551 -20.58 2.06 -17.42
CA LEU A 551 -21.98 2.46 -17.67
C LEU A 551 -22.67 1.72 -18.83
N HIS A 552 -21.96 0.87 -19.58
CA HIS A 552 -22.54 0.04 -20.65
C HIS A 552 -22.92 -1.38 -20.19
N ARG A 553 -23.04 -1.61 -18.89
CA ARG A 553 -23.53 -2.86 -18.30
C ARG A 553 -24.60 -2.58 -17.24
N THR A 554 -25.72 -2.04 -17.67
CA THR A 554 -27.01 -2.14 -16.99
C THR A 554 -28.07 -2.48 -18.01
#